data_AF-A0A535XAX6-F1
#
_entry.id   AF-A0A535XAX6-F1
#
_cell.length_a   1.000
_cell.length_b   1.000
_cell.length_c   1.000
_cell.angle_alpha   90.00
_cell.angle_beta   90.00
_cell.angle_gamma   90.00
#
_symmetry.space_group_name_H-M   'P 1'
#
loop_
_entity.id
_entity.type
_entity.pdbx_description
1 polymer ?
#
loop_
_entity_poly.entity_id
_entity_poly.type
_entity_poly.pdbx_seq_one_letter_code
_entity_poly.pdbx_strand_id
1 'polypeptide(L)'
;EDTFKDKHRLAQDLAKAVMRWERVPQIPLFFDNTAAFIHDLPADAISNAAGDSNYVRIQVLTPIHVLDREKQLGVVKELTEIVVAAAGDPGLADRTWVLITESPEGGWGIDGHANTSADIVATARAALQAKT
;
A
#
# COMPACT_ATOMS: atom_id res chain seq x y z
N GLU A 1 -17.52 -0.22 13.23
CA GLU A 1 -16.34 -1.04 13.57
C GLU A 1 -16.33 -2.42 12.88
N ASP A 2 -17.14 -2.66 11.84
CA ASP A 2 -17.24 -4.00 11.21
C ASP A 2 -17.25 -3.95 9.67
N THR A 3 -16.73 -2.87 9.06
CA THR A 3 -16.74 -2.70 7.61
C THR A 3 -16.04 -3.85 6.88
N PHE A 4 -14.95 -4.39 7.46
CA PHE A 4 -14.16 -5.47 6.87
C PHE A 4 -14.15 -6.68 7.79
N LYS A 5 -14.68 -7.81 7.29
CA LYS A 5 -14.76 -9.07 8.04
C LYS A 5 -13.40 -9.74 8.25
N ASP A 6 -12.49 -9.61 7.29
CA ASP A 6 -11.14 -10.17 7.33
C ASP A 6 -10.09 -9.10 7.05
N LYS A 7 -9.70 -8.39 8.12
CA LYS A 7 -8.73 -7.30 8.07
C LYS A 7 -7.33 -7.80 7.69
N HIS A 8 -6.95 -9.00 8.12
CA HIS A 8 -5.64 -9.55 7.81
C HIS A 8 -5.52 -9.85 6.31
N ARG A 9 -6.56 -10.47 5.74
CA ARG A 9 -6.62 -10.70 4.29
C ARG A 9 -6.64 -9.39 3.51
N LEU A 10 -7.44 -8.41 3.93
CA LEU A 10 -7.46 -7.08 3.32
C LEU A 10 -6.05 -6.46 3.30
N ALA A 11 -5.35 -6.47 4.44
CA ALA A 11 -4.00 -5.92 4.52
C ALA A 11 -3.03 -6.63 3.55
N GLN A 12 -3.09 -7.96 3.48
CA GLN A 12 -2.26 -8.74 2.56
C GLN A 12 -2.57 -8.43 1.09
N ASP A 13 -3.85 -8.32 0.72
CA ASP A 13 -4.25 -8.05 -0.67
C ASP A 13 -3.83 -6.65 -1.11
N LEU A 14 -3.96 -5.64 -0.23
CA LEU A 14 -3.46 -4.27 -0.46
C LEU A 14 -1.94 -4.24 -0.63
N ALA A 15 -1.18 -4.90 0.27
CA ALA A 15 0.28 -4.97 0.18
C ALA A 15 0.74 -5.62 -1.15
N LYS A 16 0.12 -6.73 -1.53
CA LYS A 16 0.40 -7.40 -2.81
C LYS A 16 0.05 -6.54 -4.02
N ALA A 17 -1.00 -5.73 -3.95
CA ALA A 17 -1.37 -4.81 -5.03
C ALA A 17 -0.31 -3.70 -5.20
N VAL A 18 0.16 -3.11 -4.10
CA VAL A 18 1.27 -2.14 -4.15
C VAL A 18 2.50 -2.78 -4.79
N MET A 19 2.93 -3.98 -4.35
CA MET A 19 4.07 -4.67 -4.97
C MET A 19 3.92 -4.86 -6.49
N ARG A 20 2.71 -5.22 -6.96
CA ARG A 20 2.42 -5.36 -8.39
C ARG A 20 2.63 -4.04 -9.14
N TRP A 21 2.17 -2.94 -8.59
CA TRP A 21 2.27 -1.61 -9.22
C TRP A 21 3.67 -0.99 -9.13
N GLU A 22 4.40 -1.25 -8.05
CA GLU A 22 5.82 -0.91 -7.95
C GLU A 22 6.65 -1.70 -8.97
N ARG A 23 6.14 -2.84 -9.43
CA ARG A 23 6.79 -3.80 -10.34
C ARG A 23 8.07 -4.37 -9.75
N VAL A 24 8.08 -4.60 -8.44
CA VAL A 24 9.20 -5.24 -7.74
C VAL A 24 9.19 -6.77 -7.99
N PRO A 25 10.35 -7.42 -8.02
CA PRO A 25 10.43 -8.88 -8.11
C PRO A 25 9.68 -9.61 -6.99
N GLN A 26 9.09 -10.76 -7.31
CA GLN A 26 8.42 -11.62 -6.33
C GLN A 26 9.43 -12.49 -5.57
N ILE A 27 10.20 -11.87 -4.68
CA ILE A 27 11.23 -12.51 -3.85
C ILE A 27 11.03 -12.14 -2.36
N PRO A 28 11.59 -12.93 -1.42
CA PRO A 28 11.45 -12.68 0.02
C PRO A 28 11.72 -11.23 0.42
N LEU A 29 12.77 -10.60 -0.16
CA LEU A 29 13.07 -9.19 0.08
C LEU A 29 11.86 -8.26 -0.01
N PHE A 30 10.99 -8.41 -1.01
CA PHE A 30 9.81 -7.55 -1.16
C PHE A 30 8.56 -8.13 -0.48
N PHE A 31 8.43 -9.45 -0.39
CA PHE A 31 7.31 -10.06 0.35
C PHE A 31 7.35 -9.73 1.84
N ASP A 32 8.55 -9.67 2.42
CA ASP A 32 8.73 -9.46 3.86
C ASP A 32 8.74 -7.97 4.22
N ASN A 33 8.99 -7.08 3.24
CA ASN A 33 9.14 -5.63 3.47
C ASN A 33 8.07 -4.75 2.81
N THR A 34 7.08 -5.32 2.13
CA THR A 34 5.85 -4.61 1.72
C THR A 34 4.68 -5.04 2.59
N ALA A 35 4.09 -4.09 3.31
CA ALA A 35 3.03 -4.37 4.28
C ALA A 35 1.91 -3.33 4.20
N ALA A 36 0.77 -3.67 4.79
CA ALA A 36 -0.32 -2.74 5.08
C ALA A 36 -0.78 -2.92 6.52
N PHE A 37 -1.27 -1.84 7.11
CA PHE A 37 -1.81 -1.82 8.47
C PHE A 37 -3.26 -1.35 8.40
N ILE A 38 -4.15 -2.05 9.11
CA ILE A 38 -5.57 -1.69 9.20
C ILE A 38 -5.82 -1.02 10.55
N HIS A 39 -6.26 0.23 10.51
CA HIS A 39 -6.65 1.00 11.68
C HIS A 39 -8.14 1.32 11.59
N ASP A 40 -8.92 0.73 12.48
CA ASP A 40 -10.31 1.13 12.66
C ASP A 40 -10.36 2.36 13.55
N LEU A 41 -11.07 3.38 13.08
CA LEU A 41 -11.34 4.58 13.86
C LEU A 41 -12.80 4.54 14.32
N PRO A 42 -13.10 4.94 15.56
CA PRO A 42 -14.48 5.11 15.99
C PRO A 42 -15.13 6.25 15.18
N ALA A 43 -16.45 6.21 15.07
CA ALA A 43 -17.21 7.13 14.21
C ALA A 43 -17.09 8.61 14.62
N ASP A 44 -16.69 8.89 15.86
CA ASP A 44 -16.45 10.24 16.39
C ASP A 44 -15.00 10.74 16.17
N ALA A 45 -14.09 9.87 15.73
CA ALA A 45 -12.70 10.21 15.41
C ALA A 45 -12.48 10.61 13.94
N ILE A 46 -13.53 10.56 13.11
CA ILE A 46 -13.49 10.97 11.70
C ILE A 46 -14.78 11.71 11.34
N SER A 47 -14.63 12.84 10.66
CA SER A 47 -15.73 13.56 10.02
C SER A 47 -15.20 14.15 8.72
N ASN A 48 -15.90 13.92 7.61
CA ASN A 48 -15.75 14.78 6.44
C ASN A 48 -16.38 16.16 6.74
N ALA A 49 -16.26 17.11 5.82
CA ALA A 49 -16.85 18.45 6.00
C ALA A 49 -18.39 18.46 6.02
N ALA A 50 -19.05 17.40 5.53
CA ALA A 50 -20.50 17.23 5.55
C ALA A 50 -21.01 16.55 6.83
N GLY A 51 -20.12 16.04 7.69
CA GLY A 51 -20.45 15.35 8.94
C GLY A 51 -20.42 13.82 8.88
N ASP A 52 -20.09 13.21 7.73
CA ASP A 52 -20.05 11.75 7.61
C ASP A 52 -18.74 11.16 8.13
N SER A 53 -18.83 9.96 8.70
CA SER A 53 -17.72 9.22 9.30
C SER A 53 -17.43 7.87 8.64
N ASN A 54 -18.14 7.54 7.57
CA ASN A 54 -18.09 6.24 6.89
C ASN A 54 -17.07 6.21 5.72
N TYR A 55 -15.90 6.83 5.88
CA TYR A 55 -14.87 6.93 4.83
C TYR A 55 -13.70 5.98 5.06
N VAL A 56 -13.03 5.60 3.98
CA VAL A 56 -11.77 4.83 4.02
C VAL A 56 -10.64 5.71 3.50
N ARG A 57 -9.52 5.73 4.23
CA ARG A 57 -8.28 6.35 3.77
C ARG A 57 -7.20 5.28 3.64
N ILE A 58 -6.69 5.10 2.43
CA ILE A 58 -5.52 4.27 2.13
C ILE A 58 -4.34 5.23 1.93
N GLN A 59 -3.34 5.13 2.79
CA GLN A 59 -2.11 5.91 2.66
C GLN A 59 -0.97 4.99 2.23
N VAL A 60 -0.40 5.28 1.06
CA VAL A 60 0.69 4.52 0.45
C VAL A 60 1.99 5.31 0.60
N LEU A 61 3.01 4.68 1.16
CA LEU A 61 4.37 5.19 1.17
C LEU A 61 5.22 4.32 0.22
N THR A 62 5.87 4.95 -0.74
CA THR A 62 6.72 4.29 -1.74
C THR A 62 8.03 5.07 -1.92
N PRO A 63 9.13 4.47 -2.37
CA PRO A 63 10.33 5.25 -2.73
C PRO A 63 10.04 6.25 -3.85
N ILE A 64 10.75 7.38 -3.82
CA ILE A 64 10.60 8.43 -4.82
C ILE A 64 10.77 7.88 -6.25
N HIS A 65 9.92 8.33 -7.17
CA HIS A 65 9.94 7.98 -8.59
C HIS A 65 9.58 6.51 -8.93
N VAL A 66 9.18 5.69 -7.97
CA VAL A 66 8.76 4.29 -8.23
C VAL A 66 7.44 4.23 -8.99
N LEU A 67 6.49 5.12 -8.65
CA LEU A 67 5.17 5.20 -9.26
C LEU A 67 5.10 6.35 -10.27
N ASP A 68 5.32 6.04 -11.54
CA ASP A 68 4.98 6.94 -12.65
C ASP A 68 3.46 7.16 -12.76
N ARG A 69 3.02 8.04 -13.68
CA ARG A 69 1.61 8.40 -13.81
C ARG A 69 0.69 7.22 -14.13
N GLU A 70 1.14 6.29 -14.97
CA GLU A 70 0.36 5.09 -15.31
C GLU A 70 0.18 4.23 -14.06
N LYS A 71 1.27 3.98 -13.32
CA LYS A 71 1.24 3.21 -12.09
C LYS A 71 0.40 3.88 -11.01
N GLN A 72 0.44 5.21 -10.89
CA GLN A 72 -0.41 5.96 -9.96
C GLN A 72 -1.89 5.76 -10.25
N LEU A 73 -2.31 5.89 -11.52
CA LEU A 73 -3.70 5.66 -11.92
C LEU A 73 -4.13 4.22 -11.62
N GLY A 74 -3.26 3.26 -11.94
CA GLY A 74 -3.50 1.85 -11.73
C GLY A 74 -3.63 1.46 -10.26
N VAL A 75 -2.67 1.86 -9.43
CA VAL A 75 -2.66 1.52 -8.00
C VAL A 75 -3.84 2.14 -7.27
N VAL A 76 -4.19 3.40 -7.57
CA VAL A 76 -5.36 4.06 -6.96
C VAL A 76 -6.64 3.30 -7.29
N LYS A 77 -6.80 2.89 -8.56
CA LYS A 77 -7.95 2.11 -9.01
C LYS A 77 -8.02 0.76 -8.29
N GLU A 78 -6.95 -0.03 -8.34
CA GLU A 78 -6.95 -1.39 -7.81
C GLU A 78 -7.13 -1.42 -6.28
N LEU A 79 -6.47 -0.52 -5.54
CA LEU A 79 -6.63 -0.46 -4.08
C LEU A 79 -8.07 -0.11 -3.69
N THR A 80 -8.73 0.77 -4.46
CA THR A 80 -10.15 1.11 -4.27
C THR A 80 -11.04 -0.11 -4.53
N GLU A 81 -10.78 -0.85 -5.62
CA GLU A 81 -11.53 -2.08 -5.95
C GLU A 81 -11.39 -3.16 -4.89
N ILE A 82 -10.19 -3.33 -4.31
CA ILE A 82 -9.94 -4.27 -3.21
C ILE A 82 -10.77 -3.90 -1.98
N VAL A 83 -10.80 -2.62 -1.60
CA VAL A 83 -11.60 -2.15 -0.46
C VAL A 83 -13.10 -2.37 -0.69
N VAL A 84 -13.61 -2.03 -1.87
CA VAL A 84 -15.01 -2.26 -2.24
C VAL A 84 -15.37 -3.75 -2.13
N ALA A 85 -14.53 -4.62 -2.69
CA ALA A 85 -14.76 -6.06 -2.65
C ALA A 85 -14.71 -6.62 -1.22
N ALA A 86 -13.76 -6.17 -0.41
CA ALA A 86 -13.62 -6.60 0.98
C ALA A 86 -14.78 -6.15 1.88
N ALA A 87 -15.34 -4.96 1.61
CA ALA A 87 -16.52 -4.45 2.33
C ALA A 87 -17.84 -5.07 1.83
N GLY A 88 -17.87 -5.54 0.58
CA GLY A 88 -19.13 -5.94 -0.07
C GLY A 88 -20.06 -4.75 -0.35
N ASP A 89 -19.50 -3.54 -0.47
CA ASP A 89 -20.23 -2.28 -0.63
C ASP A 89 -19.70 -1.51 -1.85
N PRO A 90 -20.37 -1.59 -3.01
CA PRO A 90 -19.99 -0.85 -4.21
C PRO A 90 -19.94 0.68 -4.02
N GLY A 91 -20.79 1.23 -3.13
CA GLY A 91 -20.82 2.67 -2.84
C GLY A 91 -19.64 3.15 -1.99
N LEU A 92 -18.76 2.25 -1.54
CA LEU A 92 -17.55 2.61 -0.81
C LEU A 92 -16.47 3.20 -1.73
N ALA A 93 -16.57 3.00 -3.05
CA ALA A 93 -15.66 3.60 -4.02
C ALA A 93 -15.62 5.13 -3.89
N ASP A 94 -16.79 5.77 -3.83
CA ASP A 94 -16.93 7.25 -3.72
C ASP A 94 -16.43 7.79 -2.36
N ARG A 95 -16.28 6.92 -1.37
CA ARG A 95 -15.85 7.23 0.00
C ARG A 95 -14.45 6.71 0.32
N THR A 96 -13.70 6.25 -0.69
CA THR A 96 -12.32 5.78 -0.52
C THR A 96 -11.35 6.81 -1.06
N TRP A 97 -10.41 7.24 -0.23
CA TRP A 97 -9.31 8.10 -0.61
C TRP A 97 -8.01 7.32 -0.65
N VAL A 98 -7.24 7.45 -1.73
CA VAL A 98 -5.89 6.89 -1.84
C VAL A 98 -4.89 8.03 -1.90
N LEU A 99 -4.00 8.10 -0.91
CA LEU A 99 -2.98 9.14 -0.79
C LEU A 99 -1.60 8.51 -1.00
N ILE A 100 -0.90 8.94 -2.04
CA ILE A 100 0.46 8.49 -2.34
C ILE A 100 1.45 9.49 -1.76
N THR A 101 2.39 9.01 -0.96
CA THR A 101 3.52 9.76 -0.41
C THR A 101 4.82 9.08 -0.85
N GLU A 102 5.82 9.87 -1.21
CA GLU A 102 7.13 9.36 -1.61
C GLU A 102 8.16 9.57 -0.48
N SER A 103 8.93 8.54 -0.17
CA SER A 103 10.11 8.67 0.69
C SER A 103 11.31 9.12 -0.14
N PRO A 104 12.10 10.12 0.30
CA PRO A 104 13.33 10.50 -0.40
C PRO A 104 14.37 9.37 -0.33
N GLU A 105 15.46 9.51 -1.08
CA GLU A 105 16.62 8.62 -0.97
C GLU A 105 17.14 8.53 0.48
N GLY A 106 17.36 7.30 0.97
CA GLY A 106 17.70 7.05 2.38
C GLY A 106 16.50 7.08 3.34
N GLY A 107 15.30 7.39 2.86
CA GLY A 107 14.07 7.41 3.65
C GLY A 107 13.51 6.03 3.98
N TRP A 108 14.10 4.95 3.46
CA TRP A 108 13.62 3.58 3.65
C TRP A 108 14.60 2.74 4.46
N GLY A 109 14.17 2.29 5.64
CA GLY A 109 14.96 1.45 6.54
C GLY A 109 14.65 -0.04 6.38
N ILE A 110 15.65 -0.87 6.11
CA ILE A 110 15.55 -2.34 6.13
C ILE A 110 16.74 -2.88 6.92
N ASP A 111 16.51 -3.79 7.86
CA ASP A 111 17.54 -4.41 8.71
C ASP A 111 18.48 -3.40 9.40
N GLY A 112 17.91 -2.27 9.85
CA GLY A 112 18.66 -1.21 10.53
C GLY A 112 19.54 -0.36 9.60
N HIS A 113 19.42 -0.52 8.28
CA HIS A 113 20.13 0.27 7.27
C HIS A 113 19.17 1.19 6.51
N ALA A 114 19.53 2.46 6.37
CA ALA A 114 18.83 3.42 5.53
C ALA A 114 19.28 3.25 4.08
N ASN A 115 18.36 2.84 3.21
CA ASN A 115 18.65 2.44 1.83
C ASN A 115 18.28 3.54 0.84
N THR A 116 19.13 3.72 -0.17
CA THR A 116 18.78 4.37 -1.43
C THR A 116 18.07 3.38 -2.36
N SER A 117 17.45 3.91 -3.43
CA SER A 117 16.90 3.09 -4.51
C SER A 117 17.98 2.20 -5.14
N ALA A 118 19.23 2.68 -5.21
CA ALA A 118 20.35 1.92 -5.73
C ALA A 118 20.73 0.74 -4.81
N ASP A 119 20.71 0.95 -3.49
CA ASP A 119 20.98 -0.11 -2.49
C ASP A 119 19.94 -1.22 -2.56
N ILE A 120 18.65 -0.84 -2.69
CA ILE A 120 17.54 -1.81 -2.83
C ILE A 120 17.69 -2.61 -4.13
N VAL A 121 18.00 -1.96 -5.26
CA VAL A 121 18.23 -2.64 -6.54
C VAL A 121 19.43 -3.60 -6.45
N ALA A 122 20.53 -3.18 -5.82
CA ALA A 122 21.69 -4.03 -5.63
C ALA A 122 21.36 -5.27 -4.78
N THR A 123 20.64 -5.08 -3.67
CA THR A 123 20.18 -6.15 -2.78
C THR A 123 19.25 -7.12 -3.50
N ALA A 124 18.30 -6.61 -4.29
CA ALA A 124 17.38 -7.42 -5.08
C ALA A 124 18.13 -8.27 -6.13
N ARG A 125 19.13 -7.69 -6.81
CA ARG A 125 19.97 -8.43 -7.76
C ARG A 125 20.75 -9.57 -7.10
N ALA A 126 21.37 -9.30 -5.95
CA ALA A 126 22.10 -10.31 -5.19
C ALA A 126 21.17 -11.46 -4.75
N ALA A 127 19.98 -11.14 -4.25
CA ALA A 127 18.99 -12.14 -3.84
C ALA A 127 18.47 -13.01 -5.00
N LEU A 128 18.33 -12.45 -6.20
CA LEU A 128 17.94 -13.19 -7.40
C LEU A 128 19.06 -14.15 -7.86
N GLN A 129 20.32 -13.72 -7.76
CA GLN A 129 21.47 -14.56 -8.12
C GLN A 129 21.65 -15.73 -7.14
N ALA A 130 21.46 -15.51 -5.84
CA ALA A 130 21.56 -16.56 -4.82
C ALA A 130 20.46 -17.64 -4.93
N LYS A 131 19.40 -17.39 -5.71
CA LYS A 131 18.33 -18.37 -6.00
C LYS A 131 18.60 -19.24 -7.24
N THR A 132 19.65 -18.94 -8.00
CA THR A 132 20.05 -19.70 -9.20
C THR A 132 21.16 -20.67 -8.83
#